data_AF-A0A818UC75-F1
#
_entry.id   AF-A0A818UC75-F1
#
_cell.length_a   1.000
_cell.length_b   1.000
_cell.length_c   1.000
_cell.angle_alpha   90.00
_cell.angle_beta   90.00
_cell.angle_gamma   90.00
#
_symmetry.space_group_name_H-M   'P 1'
#
loop_
_entity.id
_entity.type
_entity.pdbx_description
1 polymer ?
#
loop_
_entity_poly.entity_id
_entity_poly.type
_entity_poly.pdbx_seq_one_letter_code
_entity_poly.pdbx_strand_id
1 'polypeptide(L)'
;MLAFFVLDKDEEDECWAPRATHYRLSFDSVFLIVHGIIFPVLMGIFGSLTVYNMRQRQRSEQQTGVSNLRLHRIRDFQRMTLVQTAWAIALTLPFGIHKLHRTITHFDLKTPEKLAWERLSMSIVRLLWFFHDSAAFYIYSLSSVKFRHELLKFLDEHLPRRIYGTQRTKKVFEILSIE
;
A
#
# COMPACT_ATOMS: atom_id res chain seq x y z
N MET A 1 -4.96 18.20 4.02
CA MET A 1 -4.11 17.83 2.86
C MET A 1 -4.07 18.89 1.76
N LEU A 2 -5.06 19.79 1.65
CA LEU A 2 -5.04 20.93 0.69
C LEU A 2 -3.97 22.00 1.00
N ALA A 3 -3.51 22.12 2.25
CA ALA A 3 -2.49 23.09 2.64
C ALA A 3 -1.09 22.84 2.02
N PHE A 4 -0.81 21.62 1.55
CA PHE A 4 0.46 21.31 0.88
C PHE A 4 0.53 21.82 -0.57
N PHE A 5 -0.62 22.11 -1.21
CA PHE A 5 -0.67 22.52 -2.60
C PHE A 5 -0.51 24.04 -2.81
N VAL A 6 -0.68 24.84 -1.77
CA VAL A 6 -0.61 26.31 -1.86
C VAL A 6 0.83 26.84 -1.79
N LEU A 7 1.79 26.03 -1.31
CA LEU A 7 3.18 26.47 -1.12
C LEU A 7 4.09 26.37 -2.35
N ASP A 8 3.62 25.86 -3.51
CA ASP A 8 4.48 25.64 -4.68
C ASP A 8 4.32 26.72 -5.77
N LYS A 9 3.58 27.82 -5.50
CA LYS A 9 3.18 28.75 -6.57
C LYS A 9 3.77 30.17 -6.56
N ASP A 10 4.32 30.69 -5.47
CA ASP A 10 4.74 32.11 -5.42
C ASP A 10 6.02 32.32 -4.59
N GLU A 11 7.19 31.90 -5.07
CA GLU A 11 8.46 32.15 -4.37
C GLU A 11 9.57 32.52 -5.38
N GLU A 12 9.44 33.66 -6.04
CA GLU A 12 10.47 34.20 -6.94
C GLU A 12 11.40 35.26 -6.32
N ASP A 13 11.16 35.84 -5.12
CA ASP A 13 11.91 37.07 -4.76
C ASP A 13 12.47 37.26 -3.33
N GLU A 14 12.61 36.24 -2.46
CA GLU A 14 13.31 36.48 -1.17
C GLU A 14 14.44 35.49 -0.80
N CYS A 15 15.59 36.10 -0.55
CA CYS A 15 16.92 35.55 -0.28
C CYS A 15 17.01 34.82 1.08
N TRP A 16 16.33 33.67 1.22
CA TRP A 16 16.45 32.75 2.37
C TRP A 16 16.99 31.35 1.98
N ALA A 17 17.42 31.17 0.73
CA ALA A 17 17.71 29.89 0.07
C ALA A 17 18.69 28.93 0.81
N PRO A 18 19.78 29.37 1.48
CA PRO A 18 20.74 28.42 2.07
C PRO A 18 20.18 27.69 3.30
N ARG A 19 19.44 28.40 4.17
CA ARG A 19 18.86 27.80 5.39
C ARG A 19 17.64 26.93 5.08
N ALA A 20 16.88 27.29 4.04
CA ALA A 20 15.73 26.52 3.59
C ALA A 20 16.13 25.11 3.13
N THR A 21 17.31 24.96 2.52
CA THR A 21 17.77 23.66 1.99
C THR A 21 18.03 22.65 3.10
N HIS A 22 18.71 23.04 4.18
CA HIS A 22 18.97 22.14 5.30
C HIS A 22 17.68 21.69 5.99
N TYR A 23 16.75 22.62 6.23
CA TYR A 23 15.44 22.29 6.80
C TYR A 23 14.66 21.31 5.91
N ARG A 24 14.64 21.57 4.60
CA ARG A 24 13.95 20.72 3.61
C ARG A 24 14.55 19.31 3.57
N LEU A 25 15.89 19.20 3.57
CA LEU A 25 16.58 17.91 3.58
C LEU A 25 16.27 17.12 4.86
N SER A 26 16.34 17.77 6.03
CA SER A 26 15.98 17.14 7.31
C SER A 26 14.53 16.68 7.32
N PHE A 27 13.61 17.53 6.85
CA PHE A 27 12.19 17.22 6.78
C PHE A 27 11.91 16.04 5.84
N ASP A 28 12.44 16.05 4.62
CA ASP A 28 12.24 14.96 3.65
C ASP A 28 12.87 13.66 4.12
N SER A 29 14.01 13.73 4.82
CA SER A 29 14.65 12.56 5.44
C SER A 29 13.80 11.97 6.57
N VAL A 30 13.29 12.82 7.47
CA VAL A 30 12.37 12.39 8.54
C VAL A 30 11.10 11.80 7.94
N PHE A 31 10.56 12.42 6.90
CA PHE A 31 9.39 11.90 6.20
C PHE A 31 9.65 10.50 5.63
N LEU A 32 10.77 10.29 4.94
CA LEU A 32 11.15 8.98 4.40
C LEU A 32 11.34 7.93 5.51
N ILE A 33 12.02 8.29 6.60
CA ILE A 33 12.26 7.36 7.72
C ILE A 33 10.94 7.00 8.40
N VAL A 34 10.12 8.00 8.73
CA VAL A 34 8.86 7.80 9.46
C VAL A 34 7.86 7.03 8.59
N HIS A 35 7.53 7.53 7.41
CA HIS A 35 6.49 6.94 6.55
C HIS A 35 6.97 5.74 5.73
N GLY A 36 8.25 5.72 5.33
CA GLY A 36 8.80 4.64 4.51
C GLY A 36 9.29 3.44 5.31
N ILE A 37 9.70 3.62 6.56
CA ILE A 37 10.33 2.55 7.36
C ILE A 37 9.56 2.33 8.67
N ILE A 38 9.45 3.33 9.53
CA ILE A 38 8.91 3.16 10.89
C ILE A 38 7.46 2.69 10.85
N PHE A 39 6.58 3.35 10.09
CA PHE A 39 5.17 2.98 10.00
C PHE A 39 4.96 1.54 9.49
N PRO A 40 5.55 1.11 8.35
CA PRO A 40 5.44 -0.28 7.89
C PRO A 40 6.01 -1.31 8.87
N VAL A 41 7.14 -1.01 9.52
CA VAL A 41 7.75 -1.91 10.52
C VAL A 41 6.84 -2.06 11.74
N LEU A 42 6.31 -0.96 12.28
CA LEU A 42 5.36 -0.99 13.39
C LEU A 42 4.10 -1.77 13.02
N MET A 43 3.56 -1.55 11.80
CA MET A 43 2.42 -2.29 11.29
C MET A 43 2.70 -3.80 11.22
N GLY A 44 3.89 -4.20 10.76
CA GLY A 44 4.33 -5.59 10.75
C GLY A 44 4.45 -6.20 12.16
N ILE A 45 5.01 -5.44 13.11
CA ILE A 45 5.13 -5.87 14.51
C ILE A 45 3.75 -6.04 15.16
N PHE A 46 2.88 -5.03 15.07
CA PHE A 46 1.53 -5.09 15.64
C PHE A 46 0.66 -6.16 14.97
N GLY A 47 0.79 -6.34 13.65
CA GLY A 47 0.14 -7.43 12.92
C GLY A 47 0.59 -8.80 13.43
N SER A 48 1.90 -8.98 13.63
CA SER A 48 2.48 -10.22 14.14
C SER A 48 2.08 -10.50 15.59
N LEU A 49 2.10 -9.49 16.46
CA LEU A 49 1.64 -9.60 17.85
C LEU A 49 0.15 -9.94 17.94
N THR A 50 -0.67 -9.35 17.08
CA THR A 50 -2.10 -9.67 17.00
C THR A 50 -2.31 -11.14 16.64
N VAL A 51 -1.60 -11.64 15.62
CA VAL A 51 -1.63 -13.07 15.25
C VAL A 51 -1.14 -13.96 16.39
N TYR A 52 -0.06 -13.57 17.07
CA TYR A 52 0.46 -14.31 18.23
C TYR A 52 -0.58 -14.41 19.35
N ASN A 53 -1.17 -13.29 19.76
CA ASN A 53 -2.19 -13.23 20.80
C ASN A 53 -3.45 -14.05 20.43
N MET A 54 -3.87 -14.00 19.16
CA MET A 54 -4.98 -14.81 18.67
C MET A 54 -4.66 -16.32 18.73
N ARG A 55 -3.44 -16.74 18.36
CA ARG A 55 -3.00 -18.13 18.46
C ARG A 55 -2.88 -18.60 19.91
N GLN A 56 -2.39 -17.74 20.81
CA GLN A 56 -2.31 -18.04 22.23
C GLN A 56 -3.69 -18.26 22.83
N ARG A 57 -4.64 -17.35 22.56
CA ARG A 57 -6.04 -17.48 23.01
C ARG A 57 -6.70 -18.74 22.45
N GLN A 58 -6.41 -19.10 21.20
CA GLN A 58 -6.89 -20.36 20.60
C GLN A 58 -6.37 -21.60 21.31
N ARG A 59 -5.11 -21.64 21.76
CA ARG A 59 -4.59 -22.80 22.50
C ARG A 59 -5.33 -23.03 23.81
N SER A 60 -5.71 -21.97 24.51
CA SER A 60 -6.54 -22.07 25.72
C SER A 60 -7.96 -22.53 25.40
N GLU A 61 -8.55 -22.09 24.28
CA GLU A 61 -9.91 -22.45 23.89
C GLU A 61 -10.01 -23.80 23.14
N GLN A 62 -8.91 -24.35 22.61
CA GLN A 62 -8.91 -25.66 21.94
C GLN A 62 -9.25 -26.83 22.89
N GLN A 63 -9.08 -26.65 24.20
CA GLN A 63 -9.52 -27.63 25.19
C GLN A 63 -11.05 -27.82 25.22
N THR A 64 -11.83 -26.92 24.63
CA THR A 64 -13.30 -27.02 24.55
C THR A 64 -13.84 -27.48 23.18
N GLY A 65 -12.98 -27.92 22.25
CA GLY A 65 -13.39 -28.60 21.01
C GLY A 65 -13.84 -27.70 19.85
N VAL A 66 -13.63 -26.38 19.92
CA VAL A 66 -14.14 -25.44 18.91
C VAL A 66 -13.17 -25.21 17.72
N SER A 67 -13.43 -25.96 16.65
CA SER A 67 -13.42 -25.62 15.21
C SER A 67 -12.12 -25.19 14.47
N ASN A 68 -11.73 -26.01 13.49
CA ASN A 68 -10.72 -25.74 12.44
C ASN A 68 -10.96 -24.43 11.64
N LEU A 69 -12.21 -23.95 11.57
CA LEU A 69 -12.61 -22.72 10.86
C LEU A 69 -11.87 -21.46 11.37
N ARG A 70 -11.52 -21.43 12.66
CA ARG A 70 -10.89 -20.25 13.26
C ARG A 70 -9.39 -20.14 12.94
N LEU A 71 -8.72 -21.26 12.71
CA LEU A 71 -7.30 -21.29 12.32
C LEU A 71 -7.12 -20.70 10.90
N HIS A 72 -8.04 -21.08 10.00
CA HIS A 72 -8.06 -20.58 8.63
C HIS A 72 -8.19 -19.05 8.58
N ARG A 73 -9.12 -18.49 9.37
CA ARG A 73 -9.30 -17.03 9.49
C ARG A 73 -8.03 -16.29 9.96
N ILE A 74 -7.26 -16.87 10.89
CA ILE A 74 -5.99 -16.26 11.34
C ILE A 74 -4.96 -16.26 10.22
N ARG A 75 -4.86 -17.36 9.47
CA ARG A 75 -3.95 -17.45 8.32
C ARG A 75 -4.27 -16.39 7.27
N ASP A 76 -5.55 -16.19 6.98
CA ASP A 76 -6.01 -15.18 6.02
C ASP A 76 -5.70 -13.76 6.50
N PHE A 77 -5.95 -13.48 7.78
CA PHE A 77 -5.61 -12.19 8.38
C PHE A 77 -4.10 -11.91 8.32
N GLN A 78 -3.27 -12.92 8.58
CA GLN A 78 -1.81 -12.81 8.48
C GLN A 78 -1.36 -12.55 7.04
N ARG A 79 -1.91 -13.30 6.06
CA ARG A 79 -1.63 -13.10 4.63
C ARG A 79 -2.04 -11.69 4.19
N MET A 80 -3.23 -11.24 4.57
CA MET A 80 -3.73 -9.90 4.26
C MET A 80 -2.81 -8.81 4.85
N THR A 81 -2.42 -8.92 6.11
CA THR A 81 -1.57 -7.91 6.77
C THR A 81 -0.19 -7.83 6.11
N LEU A 82 0.38 -8.96 5.70
CA LEU A 82 1.64 -9.01 4.97
C LEU A 82 1.51 -8.33 3.60
N VAL A 83 0.47 -8.65 2.84
CA VAL A 83 0.19 -8.02 1.53
C VAL A 83 0.01 -6.52 1.69
N GLN A 84 -0.76 -6.07 2.68
CA GLN A 84 -0.98 -4.66 2.94
C GLN A 84 0.31 -3.93 3.32
N THR A 85 1.16 -4.55 4.14
CA THR A 85 2.45 -3.97 4.54
C THR A 85 3.41 -3.87 3.35
N ALA A 86 3.51 -4.92 2.54
CA ALA A 86 4.34 -4.93 1.33
C ALA A 86 3.86 -3.88 0.32
N TRP A 87 2.53 -3.77 0.15
CA TRP A 87 1.91 -2.77 -0.71
C TRP A 87 2.16 -1.34 -0.23
N ALA A 88 2.07 -1.11 1.09
CA ALA A 88 2.39 0.18 1.70
C ALA A 88 3.83 0.60 1.37
N ILE A 89 4.82 -0.28 1.60
CA ILE A 89 6.23 0.00 1.29
C ILE A 89 6.41 0.28 -0.20
N ALA A 90 5.80 -0.52 -1.07
CA ALA A 90 5.95 -0.37 -2.52
C ALA A 90 5.44 0.97 -3.05
N LEU A 91 4.40 1.55 -2.44
CA LEU A 91 3.81 2.81 -2.89
C LEU A 91 4.37 4.05 -2.17
N THR A 92 4.73 3.95 -0.88
CA THR A 92 5.22 5.10 -0.11
C THR A 92 6.70 5.35 -0.29
N LEU A 93 7.50 4.29 -0.48
CA LEU A 93 8.96 4.40 -0.59
C LEU A 93 9.40 5.20 -1.84
N PRO A 94 8.85 4.98 -3.04
CA PRO A 94 9.22 5.76 -4.22
C PRO A 94 8.97 7.26 -4.05
N PHE A 95 7.92 7.64 -3.31
CA PHE A 95 7.60 9.04 -3.02
C PHE A 95 8.64 9.69 -2.11
N GLY A 96 9.02 9.01 -1.03
CA GLY A 96 10.09 9.50 -0.15
C GLY A 96 11.45 9.61 -0.87
N ILE A 97 11.81 8.60 -1.67
CA ILE A 97 13.06 8.61 -2.45
C ILE A 97 13.05 9.75 -3.46
N HIS A 98 11.94 9.96 -4.19
CA HIS A 98 11.84 11.02 -5.19
C HIS A 98 11.93 12.41 -4.55
N LYS A 99 11.29 12.64 -3.40
CA LYS A 99 11.43 13.91 -2.65
C LYS A 99 12.87 14.16 -2.24
N LEU A 100 13.53 13.16 -1.66
CA LEU A 100 14.92 13.27 -1.23
C LEU A 100 15.85 13.56 -2.43
N HIS A 101 15.66 12.85 -3.54
CA HIS A 101 16.40 13.09 -4.78
C HIS A 101 16.22 14.52 -5.31
N ARG A 102 14.98 15.04 -5.34
CA ARG A 102 14.70 16.42 -5.77
C ARG A 102 15.38 17.45 -4.86
N THR A 103 15.41 17.19 -3.56
CA THR A 103 16.07 18.09 -2.58
C THR A 103 17.59 18.07 -2.71
N ILE A 104 18.21 16.91 -2.99
CA ILE A 104 19.65 16.80 -3.23
C ILE A 104 20.07 17.45 -4.56
N THR A 105 19.31 17.19 -5.63
CA THR A 105 19.60 17.69 -6.99
C THR A 105 19.04 19.09 -7.26
N HIS A 106 18.71 19.84 -6.22
CA HIS A 106 18.10 21.17 -6.36
C HIS A 106 19.03 22.20 -7.00
N PHE A 107 20.35 22.08 -6.75
CA PHE A 107 21.34 23.03 -7.28
C PHE A 107 21.89 22.65 -8.66
N ASP A 108 21.53 21.49 -9.18
CA ASP A 108 22.01 21.03 -10.48
C ASP A 108 21.30 21.79 -11.60
N LEU A 109 22.07 22.36 -12.53
CA LEU A 109 21.54 22.92 -13.77
C LEU A 109 20.99 21.79 -14.65
N LYS A 110 19.67 21.66 -14.71
CA LYS A 110 18.97 20.60 -15.45
C LYS A 110 18.58 21.09 -16.85
N THR A 111 18.79 20.24 -17.86
CA THR A 111 18.27 20.47 -19.21
C THR A 111 16.73 20.40 -19.21
N PRO A 112 16.04 21.08 -20.14
CA PRO A 112 14.57 21.08 -20.18
C PRO A 112 13.97 19.67 -20.32
N GLU A 113 14.66 18.77 -21.03
CA GLU A 113 14.26 17.37 -21.15
C GLU A 113 14.30 16.62 -19.81
N LYS A 114 15.39 16.79 -19.03
CA LYS A 114 15.50 16.19 -17.69
C LYS A 114 14.40 16.70 -16.75
N LEU A 115 14.10 18.00 -16.83
CA LEU A 115 13.03 18.61 -16.05
C LEU A 115 11.65 18.04 -16.41
N ALA A 116 11.40 17.77 -17.69
CA ALA A 116 10.15 17.14 -18.14
C ALA A 116 10.01 15.71 -17.58
N TRP A 117 11.08 14.92 -17.61
CA TRP A 117 11.10 13.57 -17.01
C TRP A 117 10.89 13.59 -15.50
N GLU A 118 11.53 14.53 -14.79
CA GLU A 118 11.37 14.68 -13.35
C GLU A 118 9.92 15.02 -12.98
N ARG A 119 9.28 15.92 -13.74
CA ARG A 119 7.85 16.26 -13.55
C ARG A 119 6.93 15.09 -13.83
N LEU A 120 7.18 14.32 -14.90
CA LEU A 120 6.40 13.13 -15.22
C LEU A 120 6.54 12.06 -14.12
N SER A 121 7.77 11.79 -13.69
CA SER A 121 8.07 10.87 -12.59
C SER A 121 7.35 11.30 -11.31
N MET A 122 7.42 12.58 -10.95
CA MET A 122 6.72 13.12 -9.78
C MET A 122 5.20 12.92 -9.85
N SER A 123 4.60 13.14 -11.02
CA SER A 123 3.17 12.89 -11.24
C SER A 123 2.79 11.43 -11.06
N ILE A 124 3.58 10.50 -11.59
CA ILE A 124 3.37 9.05 -11.44
C ILE A 124 3.47 8.67 -9.96
N VAL A 125 4.53 9.10 -9.28
CA VAL A 125 4.75 8.75 -7.88
C VAL A 125 3.69 9.37 -6.97
N ARG A 126 3.21 10.57 -7.29
CA ARG A 126 2.06 11.19 -6.60
C ARG A 126 0.76 10.41 -6.81
N LEU A 127 0.53 9.90 -8.03
CA LEU A 127 -0.62 9.04 -8.30
C LEU A 127 -0.56 7.74 -7.48
N LEU A 128 0.63 7.12 -7.40
CA LEU A 128 0.86 5.95 -6.56
C LEU A 128 0.58 6.25 -5.07
N TRP A 129 1.00 7.43 -4.60
CA TRP A 129 0.71 7.88 -3.24
C TRP A 129 -0.79 8.03 -2.99
N PHE A 130 -1.55 8.66 -3.89
CA PHE A 130 -3.01 8.72 -3.72
C PHE A 130 -3.67 7.34 -3.83
N PHE A 131 -3.13 6.46 -4.68
CA PHE A 131 -3.63 5.11 -4.81
C PHE A 131 -3.44 4.32 -3.51
N HIS A 132 -2.36 4.54 -2.76
CA HIS A 132 -2.09 3.90 -1.47
C HIS A 132 -3.27 3.99 -0.50
N ASP A 133 -3.85 5.19 -0.33
CA ASP A 133 -4.95 5.41 0.61
C ASP A 133 -6.22 4.65 0.19
N SER A 134 -6.49 4.58 -1.11
CA SER A 134 -7.60 3.78 -1.66
C SER A 134 -7.31 2.27 -1.66
N ALA A 135 -6.04 1.87 -1.78
CA ALA A 135 -5.64 0.48 -1.91
C ALA A 135 -5.93 -0.32 -0.65
N ALA A 136 -5.87 0.29 0.54
CA ALA A 136 -6.25 -0.38 1.78
C ALA A 136 -7.69 -0.91 1.74
N PHE A 137 -8.62 -0.12 1.17
CA PHE A 137 -10.01 -0.54 0.99
C PHE A 137 -10.13 -1.70 -0.01
N TYR A 138 -9.42 -1.64 -1.13
CA TYR A 138 -9.44 -2.71 -2.13
C TYR A 138 -8.80 -4.00 -1.61
N ILE A 139 -7.66 -3.92 -0.92
CA ILE A 139 -6.99 -5.07 -0.30
C ILE A 139 -7.91 -5.71 0.74
N TYR A 140 -8.56 -4.92 1.59
CA TYR A 140 -9.53 -5.42 2.56
C TYR A 140 -10.70 -6.13 1.88
N SER A 141 -11.31 -5.47 0.89
CA SER A 141 -12.47 -6.00 0.17
C SER A 141 -12.13 -7.30 -0.57
N LEU A 142 -11.01 -7.33 -1.29
CA LEU A 142 -10.53 -8.50 -2.02
C LEU A 142 -10.05 -9.62 -1.11
N SER A 143 -9.55 -9.32 0.09
CA SER A 143 -9.13 -10.36 1.05
C SER A 143 -10.34 -11.10 1.66
N SER A 144 -11.50 -10.45 1.74
CA SER A 144 -12.72 -11.06 2.26
C SER A 144 -13.22 -12.20 1.36
N VAL A 145 -13.25 -13.43 1.91
CA VAL A 145 -13.75 -14.63 1.21
C VAL A 145 -15.19 -14.43 0.73
N LYS A 146 -16.03 -13.79 1.55
CA LYS A 146 -17.44 -13.52 1.22
C LYS A 146 -17.55 -12.60 0.01
N PHE A 147 -16.78 -11.50 0.01
CA PHE A 147 -16.80 -10.56 -1.09
C PHE A 147 -16.28 -11.20 -2.39
N ARG A 148 -15.21 -12.01 -2.31
CA ARG A 148 -14.71 -12.77 -3.47
C ARG A 148 -15.77 -13.69 -4.07
N HIS A 149 -16.51 -14.42 -3.24
CA HIS A 149 -17.58 -15.30 -3.70
C HIS A 149 -18.71 -14.53 -4.38
N GLU A 150 -19.20 -13.46 -3.77
CA GLU A 150 -20.26 -12.63 -4.36
C GLU A 150 -19.80 -11.93 -5.65
N LEU A 151 -18.57 -11.42 -5.68
CA LEU A 151 -18.00 -10.80 -6.87
C LEU A 151 -17.87 -11.80 -8.02
N LEU A 152 -17.38 -13.01 -7.74
CA LEU A 152 -17.27 -14.05 -8.76
C LEU A 152 -18.65 -14.51 -9.25
N LYS A 153 -19.63 -14.63 -8.37
CA LYS A 153 -21.02 -14.94 -8.74
C LYS A 153 -21.62 -13.86 -9.63
N PHE A 154 -21.44 -12.58 -9.26
CA PHE A 154 -21.89 -11.44 -10.06
C PHE A 154 -21.23 -11.41 -11.44
N LEU A 155 -19.92 -11.66 -11.50
CA LEU A 155 -19.16 -11.74 -12.76
C LEU A 155 -19.62 -12.90 -13.64
N ASP A 156 -19.89 -14.08 -13.08
CA ASP A 156 -20.40 -15.24 -13.83
C ASP A 156 -21.81 -15.00 -14.40
N GLU A 157 -22.64 -14.24 -13.67
CA GLU A 157 -23.99 -13.88 -14.11
C GLU A 157 -23.99 -12.85 -15.25
N HIS A 158 -23.08 -11.88 -15.23
CA HIS A 158 -23.10 -10.74 -16.15
C HIS A 158 -22.10 -10.83 -17.31
N LEU A 159 -21.03 -11.64 -17.20
CA LEU A 159 -20.09 -11.82 -18.31
C LEU A 159 -20.65 -12.83 -19.33
N PRO A 160 -20.76 -12.46 -20.62
CA PRO A 160 -21.29 -13.36 -21.63
C PRO A 160 -20.40 -14.61 -21.73
N ARG A 161 -21.01 -15.78 -21.55
CA ARG A 161 -20.39 -17.12 -21.57
C ARG A 161 -19.54 -17.44 -22.82
N ARG A 162 -19.54 -16.58 -23.84
CA ARG A 162 -18.75 -16.73 -25.07
C ARG A 162 -17.24 -16.64 -24.86
N ILE A 163 -16.74 -16.04 -23.77
CA ILE A 163 -15.28 -15.87 -23.55
C ILE A 163 -14.67 -17.01 -22.72
N TYR A 164 -15.45 -17.75 -21.94
CA TYR A 164 -14.93 -18.76 -21.02
C TYR A 164 -15.41 -20.17 -21.38
N GLY A 165 -14.55 -20.91 -22.09
CA GLY A 165 -14.69 -22.34 -22.30
C GLY A 165 -14.89 -23.08 -20.97
N THR A 166 -16.00 -23.81 -20.89
CA THR A 166 -16.73 -24.27 -19.69
C THR A 166 -15.97 -25.25 -18.78
N GLN A 167 -14.71 -25.60 -19.05
CA GLN A 167 -13.95 -26.55 -18.21
C GLN A 167 -12.93 -25.90 -17.25
N ARG A 168 -12.47 -24.67 -17.49
CA ARG A 168 -11.41 -24.07 -16.65
C ARG A 168 -11.91 -23.40 -15.37
N THR A 169 -13.17 -22.98 -15.35
CA THR A 169 -13.77 -22.29 -14.19
C THR A 169 -13.98 -23.21 -13.00
N LYS A 170 -14.36 -24.49 -13.21
CA LYS A 170 -14.49 -25.45 -12.09
C LYS A 170 -13.17 -25.68 -11.34
N LYS A 171 -12.04 -25.81 -12.05
CA LYS A 171 -10.72 -25.99 -11.42
C LYS A 171 -10.23 -24.73 -10.71
N VAL A 172 -10.45 -23.55 -11.28
CA VAL A 172 -10.07 -22.28 -10.64
C VAL A 172 -10.95 -21.98 -9.43
N PHE A 173 -12.24 -22.32 -9.47
CA PHE A 173 -13.14 -22.23 -8.33
C PHE A 173 -12.78 -23.23 -7.22
N GLU A 174 -12.39 -24.47 -7.53
CA GLU A 174 -11.90 -25.41 -6.52
C GLU A 174 -10.63 -24.90 -5.84
N ILE A 175 -9.68 -24.33 -6.59
CA ILE A 175 -8.44 -23.79 -6.01
C ILE A 175 -8.71 -22.54 -5.14
N LEU A 176 -9.69 -21.71 -5.50
CA LEU A 176 -10.06 -20.51 -4.74
C LEU A 176 -11.01 -20.79 -3.55
N SER A 177 -11.68 -21.95 -3.52
CA SER A 177 -12.65 -22.32 -2.48
C SER A 177 -12.08 -23.31 -1.45
N ILE A 178 -10.92 -23.92 -1.71
CA ILE A 178 -10.22 -24.84 -0.80
C ILE A 178 -9.16 -24.12 0.07
N GLU A 179 -8.82 -22.86 -0.23
CA GLU A 179 -7.74 -22.09 0.42
C GLU A 179 -8.19 -20.89 1.25
#